data_AF-A0AAE1H9L3-F1
#
_entry.id   AF-A0AAE1H9L3-F1
#
_cell.length_a   1.000
_cell.length_b   1.000
_cell.length_c   1.000
_cell.angle_alpha   90.00
_cell.angle_beta   90.00
_cell.angle_gamma   90.00
#
_symmetry.space_group_name_H-M   'P 1'
#
loop_
_entity.id
_entity.type
_entity.pdbx_description
1 polymer ?
#
loop_
_entity_poly.entity_id
_entity_poly.type
_entity_poly.pdbx_seq_one_letter_code
_entity_poly.pdbx_strand_id
1 'polypeptide(L)'
;MDRNSEEIPLKNPSSTACRRPCPGSASITVDFGAHLIVSVDIYGSSTEAQAIVQSVKIQDIPVKLHLLGQNFVICGIGAREEAHFVAYTRRATGSWELFNDLSQNVRAAKPDKVLQPVLLMYVPFNV
;
A
#
# COMPACT_ATOMS: atom_id res chain seq x y z
N MET A 1 32.93 0.13 -50.67
CA MET A 1 33.87 -0.13 -49.55
C MET A 1 33.03 -0.37 -48.33
N ASP A 2 32.59 -1.62 -48.22
CA ASP A 2 31.65 -2.10 -47.23
C ASP A 2 32.33 -2.16 -45.86
N ARG A 3 31.67 -1.60 -44.85
CA ARG A 3 32.07 -1.78 -43.45
C ARG A 3 31.58 -3.15 -43.02
N ASN A 4 32.52 -4.10 -42.93
CA ASN A 4 32.31 -5.38 -42.28
C ASN A 4 31.72 -5.17 -40.88
N SER A 5 30.48 -5.60 -40.69
CA SER A 5 29.84 -5.79 -39.41
C SER A 5 30.34 -7.09 -38.79
N GLU A 6 31.28 -6.98 -37.85
CA GLU A 6 31.62 -8.07 -36.94
C GLU A 6 30.60 -8.09 -35.80
N GLU A 7 29.74 -9.11 -35.78
CA GLU A 7 28.86 -9.41 -34.66
C GLU A 7 29.68 -9.86 -33.45
N ILE A 8 29.63 -9.10 -32.36
CA ILE A 8 30.20 -9.50 -31.07
C ILE A 8 29.22 -10.47 -30.41
N PRO A 9 29.61 -11.71 -30.08
CA PRO A 9 28.70 -12.63 -29.42
C PRO A 9 28.41 -12.13 -28.00
N LEU A 10 27.14 -11.84 -27.71
CA LEU A 10 26.63 -11.65 -26.35
C LEU A 10 26.80 -12.99 -25.60
N LYS A 11 27.91 -13.13 -24.87
CA LYS A 11 28.04 -14.15 -23.84
C LYS A 11 26.94 -13.92 -22.81
N ASN A 12 25.92 -14.78 -22.82
CA ASN A 12 25.00 -14.95 -21.69
C ASN A 12 25.83 -15.22 -20.44
N PRO A 13 25.93 -14.30 -19.47
CA PRO A 13 26.41 -14.69 -18.16
C PRO A 13 25.24 -15.46 -17.53
N SER A 14 25.41 -16.78 -17.43
CA SER A 14 24.65 -17.58 -16.50
C SER A 14 24.76 -16.91 -15.13
N SER A 15 23.69 -16.22 -14.72
CA SER A 15 23.65 -15.47 -13.48
C SER A 15 23.66 -16.47 -12.33
N THR A 16 24.86 -16.87 -11.92
CA THR A 16 25.08 -17.50 -10.63
C THR A 16 24.76 -16.43 -9.59
N ALA A 17 23.52 -16.47 -9.10
CA ALA A 17 23.04 -15.63 -8.01
C ALA A 17 24.11 -15.62 -6.89
N CYS A 18 24.49 -14.42 -6.44
CA CYS A 18 25.42 -14.25 -5.34
C CYS A 18 24.80 -14.90 -4.09
N ARG A 19 25.25 -16.12 -3.76
CA ARG A 19 24.75 -16.90 -2.60
C ARG A 19 25.35 -16.44 -1.27
N ARG A 20 26.12 -15.36 -1.25
CA ARG A 20 26.68 -14.78 -0.03
C ARG A 20 25.84 -13.58 0.38
N PRO A 21 25.51 -13.43 1.68
CA PRO A 21 24.91 -12.19 2.16
C PRO A 21 25.86 -11.05 1.79
N CYS A 22 25.44 -10.18 0.88
CA CYS A 22 26.22 -8.99 0.58
C CYS A 22 26.13 -8.05 1.78
N PRO A 23 27.21 -7.33 2.15
CA PRO A 23 27.26 -6.50 3.36
C PRO A 23 26.20 -5.38 3.44
N GLY A 24 25.42 -5.18 2.36
CA GLY A 24 24.34 -4.19 2.27
C GLY A 24 22.93 -4.79 2.26
N SER A 25 22.75 -6.10 2.45
CA SER A 25 21.40 -6.69 2.55
C SER A 25 21.25 -7.47 3.85
N ALA A 26 20.21 -7.12 4.61
CA ALA A 26 19.74 -7.90 5.74
C ALA A 26 18.32 -8.36 5.41
N SER A 27 18.11 -9.68 5.45
CA SER A 27 16.77 -10.26 5.42
C SER A 27 16.43 -10.66 6.84
N ILE A 28 15.45 -9.99 7.43
CA ILE A 28 14.87 -10.38 8.71
C ILE A 28 13.52 -11.05 8.47
N THR A 29 13.31 -12.19 9.10
CA THR A 29 11.97 -12.79 9.18
C THR A 29 11.21 -12.05 10.27
N VAL A 30 10.16 -11.34 9.88
CA VAL A 30 9.26 -10.65 10.81
C VAL A 30 8.01 -11.50 10.96
N ASP A 31 7.66 -11.84 12.20
CA ASP A 31 6.36 -12.43 12.52
C ASP A 31 5.35 -11.27 12.63
N PHE A 32 4.42 -11.17 11.67
CA PHE A 32 3.40 -10.12 11.67
C PHE A 32 2.36 -10.42 12.74
N GLY A 33 2.56 -9.87 13.93
CA GLY A 33 1.58 -9.92 15.01
C GLY A 33 0.28 -9.23 14.63
N ALA A 34 -0.72 -10.03 14.24
CA ALA A 34 -2.16 -9.74 14.15
C ALA A 34 -2.67 -8.57 13.27
N HIS A 35 -1.89 -7.52 12.97
CA HIS A 35 -2.35 -6.39 12.16
C HIS A 35 -1.21 -5.86 11.28
N LEU A 36 -1.52 -5.61 10.01
CA LEU A 36 -0.64 -4.91 9.07
C LEU A 36 -1.11 -3.46 8.99
N ILE A 37 -0.24 -2.53 9.37
CA ILE A 37 -0.48 -1.09 9.32
C ILE A 37 0.40 -0.51 8.21
N VAL A 38 -0.22 0.12 7.22
CA VAL A 38 0.46 0.78 6.11
C VAL A 38 0.27 2.28 6.27
N SER A 39 1.36 2.99 6.60
CA SER A 39 1.39 4.45 6.51
C SER A 39 1.37 4.83 5.04
N VAL A 40 0.47 5.75 4.67
CA VAL A 40 0.34 6.20 3.29
C VAL A 40 0.96 7.59 3.18
N ASP A 41 2.27 7.62 2.99
CA ASP A 41 3.00 8.86 2.72
C ASP A 41 2.89 9.20 1.24
N ILE A 42 1.92 10.02 0.86
CA ILE A 42 1.76 10.46 -0.52
C ILE A 42 2.56 11.75 -0.72
N TYR A 43 3.81 11.61 -1.16
CA TYR A 43 4.59 12.73 -1.67
C TYR A 43 4.21 12.98 -3.14
N GLY A 44 3.56 14.11 -3.42
CA GLY A 44 3.37 14.57 -4.79
C GLY A 44 4.71 14.90 -5.46
N SER A 45 4.92 14.46 -6.70
CA SER A 45 6.14 14.75 -7.48
C SER A 45 6.12 16.14 -8.13
N SER A 46 5.62 17.17 -7.44
CA SER A 46 5.73 18.54 -7.94
C SER A 46 7.02 19.16 -7.41
N THR A 47 7.75 19.83 -8.31
CA THR A 47 8.92 20.69 -8.06
C THR A 47 8.64 21.88 -7.12
N GLU A 48 7.43 21.96 -6.55
CA GLU A 48 7.04 22.90 -5.51
C GLU A 48 6.76 22.12 -4.23
N ALA A 49 7.34 22.60 -3.13
CA ALA A 49 7.42 21.97 -1.81
C ALA A 49 6.07 21.80 -1.07
N GLN A 50 5.03 21.33 -1.74
CA GLN A 50 3.76 20.94 -1.16
C GLN A 50 3.47 19.49 -1.53
N ALA A 51 3.52 18.60 -0.54
CA ALA A 51 3.09 17.22 -0.69
C ALA A 51 1.64 17.18 -1.16
N ILE A 52 1.41 16.85 -2.43
CA ILE A 52 0.06 16.63 -2.95
C ILE A 52 -0.46 15.34 -2.34
N VAL A 53 -1.34 15.46 -1.35
CA VAL A 53 -2.06 14.32 -0.77
C VAL A 53 -3.05 13.81 -1.81
N GLN A 54 -2.69 12.72 -2.49
CA GLN A 54 -3.48 12.15 -3.56
C GLN A 54 -4.77 11.55 -2.99
N SER A 55 -5.90 12.05 -3.49
CA SER A 55 -7.21 11.55 -3.11
C SER A 55 -7.54 10.27 -3.87
N VAL A 56 -8.10 9.27 -3.19
CA VAL A 56 -8.52 7.98 -3.77
C VAL A 56 -9.95 7.66 -3.36
N LYS A 57 -10.66 6.80 -4.12
CA LYS A 57 -11.96 6.28 -3.68
C LYS A 57 -11.78 5.09 -2.76
N ILE A 58 -12.70 4.89 -1.82
CA ILE A 58 -12.68 3.73 -0.92
C ILE A 58 -12.62 2.41 -1.70
N GLN A 59 -13.40 2.29 -2.77
CA GLN A 59 -13.45 1.08 -3.60
C GLN A 59 -12.15 0.77 -4.35
N ASP A 60 -11.28 1.76 -4.54
CA ASP A 60 -10.00 1.58 -5.23
C ASP A 60 -8.91 1.04 -4.28
N ILE A 61 -9.17 1.05 -2.97
CA ILE A 61 -8.26 0.49 -1.96
C ILE A 61 -8.41 -1.04 -1.95
N PRO A 62 -7.31 -1.80 -2.08
CA PRO A 62 -7.37 -3.26 -2.10
C PRO A 62 -8.05 -3.83 -0.86
N VAL A 63 -9.14 -4.58 -1.05
CA VAL A 63 -9.82 -5.24 0.07
C VAL A 63 -8.99 -6.39 0.63
N LYS A 64 -8.22 -7.08 -0.23
CA LYS A 64 -7.37 -8.20 0.12
C LYS A 64 -5.94 -7.90 -0.29
N LEU A 65 -4.98 -8.26 0.55
CA LEU A 65 -3.57 -8.22 0.25
C LEU A 65 -2.96 -9.61 0.48
N HIS A 66 -2.04 -9.99 -0.40
CA HIS A 66 -1.20 -11.17 -0.22
C HIS A 66 0.24 -10.71 -0.09
N LEU A 67 0.83 -10.88 1.10
CA LEU A 67 2.18 -10.42 1.40
C LEU A 67 2.92 -11.49 2.19
N LEU A 68 4.11 -11.86 1.71
CA LEU A 68 5.00 -12.81 2.38
C LEU A 68 4.34 -14.15 2.74
N GLY A 69 3.44 -14.63 1.88
CA GLY A 69 2.71 -15.89 2.08
C GLY A 69 1.50 -15.80 3.03
N GLN A 70 1.22 -14.62 3.60
CA GLN A 70 0.05 -14.38 4.45
C GLN A 70 -1.01 -13.59 3.69
N ASN A 71 -2.27 -14.00 3.87
CA ASN A 71 -3.43 -13.27 3.37
C ASN A 71 -3.91 -12.28 4.43
N PHE A 72 -4.25 -11.08 3.98
CA PHE A 72 -4.77 -9.99 4.81
C PHE A 72 -6.05 -9.42 4.19
N VAL A 73 -6.94 -8.91 5.04
CA VAL A 73 -8.15 -8.20 4.63
C VAL A 73 -8.19 -6.82 5.30
N ILE A 74 -8.61 -5.79 4.56
CA ILE A 74 -8.71 -4.44 5.10
C ILE A 74 -9.83 -4.37 6.14
N CYS A 75 -9.54 -3.75 7.28
CA CYS A 75 -10.51 -3.50 8.34
C CYS A 75 -10.69 -2.00 8.62
N GLY A 76 -9.72 -1.15 8.29
CA GLY A 76 -9.81 0.28 8.56
C GLY A 76 -8.97 1.16 7.64
N ILE A 77 -9.40 2.41 7.50
CA ILE A 77 -8.70 3.51 6.83
C ILE A 77 -8.73 4.70 7.77
N GLY A 78 -7.55 5.21 8.15
CA GLY A 78 -7.41 6.55 8.68
C GLY A 78 -7.32 7.52 7.51
N ALA A 79 -8.17 8.55 7.48
CA ALA A 79 -8.18 9.52 6.40
C ALA A 79 -8.21 10.94 6.94
N ARG A 80 -7.62 11.86 6.18
CA ARG A 80 -7.81 13.29 6.37
C ARG A 80 -9.03 13.74 5.57
N GLU A 81 -9.93 14.46 6.21
CA GLU A 81 -10.97 15.23 5.56
C GLU A 81 -10.79 16.69 5.98
N GLU A 82 -10.51 17.55 5.00
CA GLU A 82 -10.19 18.96 5.23
C GLU A 82 -9.01 19.14 6.22
N ALA A 83 -9.29 19.63 7.43
CA ALA A 83 -8.32 19.85 8.50
C ALA A 83 -8.49 18.86 9.67
N HIS A 84 -9.23 17.77 9.47
CA HIS A 84 -9.59 16.83 10.53
C HIS A 84 -9.34 15.38 10.11
N PHE A 85 -9.11 14.49 11.09
CA PHE A 85 -8.87 13.07 10.86
C PHE A 85 -10.11 12.25 11.20
N VAL A 86 -10.51 11.40 10.26
CA VAL A 86 -11.64 10.50 10.43
C VAL A 86 -11.20 9.06 10.21
N ALA A 87 -11.98 8.11 10.73
CA ALA A 87 -11.75 6.69 10.54
C ALA A 87 -12.90 6.06 9.75
N TYR A 88 -12.55 5.30 8.72
CA TYR A 88 -13.47 4.44 8.00
C TYR A 88 -13.21 2.99 8.40
N THR A 89 -14.24 2.28 8.84
CA THR A 89 -14.14 0.86 9.25
C THR A 89 -14.93 -0.01 8.28
N ARG A 90 -14.33 -1.12 7.85
CA ARG A 90 -15.01 -2.14 7.05
C ARG A 90 -15.61 -3.20 7.97
N ARG A 91 -16.92 -3.41 7.88
CA ARG A 91 -17.62 -4.48 8.60
C ARG A 91 -17.42 -5.84 7.91
N ALA A 92 -17.67 -6.92 8.64
CA ALA A 92 -17.58 -8.29 8.10
C ALA A 92 -18.54 -8.52 6.93
N THR A 93 -19.67 -7.82 6.91
CA THR A 93 -20.64 -7.78 5.79
C THR A 93 -20.09 -7.12 4.52
N GLY A 94 -18.94 -6.45 4.61
CA GLY A 94 -18.32 -5.69 3.53
C GLY A 94 -18.79 -4.24 3.42
N SER A 95 -19.73 -3.80 4.25
CA SER A 95 -20.15 -2.39 4.33
C SER A 95 -19.10 -1.53 5.03
N TRP A 96 -19.06 -0.24 4.68
CA TRP A 96 -18.18 0.74 5.28
C TRP A 96 -18.94 1.68 6.21
N GLU A 97 -18.30 2.05 7.31
CA GLU A 97 -18.81 3.01 8.29
C GLU A 97 -17.77 4.09 8.57
N LEU A 98 -18.24 5.33 8.68
CA LEU A 98 -17.48 6.51 9.03
C LEU A 98 -17.65 6.83 10.52
N PHE A 99 -16.51 6.97 11.19
CA PHE A 99 -16.34 7.45 12.55
C PHE A 99 -15.64 8.80 12.49
N ASN A 100 -16.38 9.83 12.86
CA ASN A 100 -15.91 11.22 12.92
C ASN A 100 -16.27 11.73 14.32
N ASP A 101 -15.30 12.10 15.13
CA ASP A 101 -15.52 12.47 16.54
C ASP A 101 -16.25 13.83 16.70
N LEU A 102 -16.25 14.66 15.67
CA LEU A 102 -17.06 15.89 15.59
C LEU A 102 -18.55 15.58 15.38
N SER A 103 -18.88 14.34 14.99
CA SER A 103 -20.26 13.86 14.82
C SER A 103 -20.57 12.81 15.90
N GLN A 104 -21.66 13.01 16.65
CA GLN A 104 -22.07 12.03 17.66
C GLN A 104 -22.56 10.68 17.08
N ASN A 105 -22.74 10.60 15.76
CA ASN A 105 -23.28 9.42 15.08
C ASN A 105 -22.28 8.83 14.10
N VAL A 106 -22.18 7.49 14.12
CA VAL A 106 -21.55 6.67 13.08
C VAL A 106 -22.42 6.71 11.83
N ARG A 107 -21.81 6.89 10.66
CA ARG A 107 -22.53 7.01 9.38
C ARG A 107 -22.11 5.91 8.43
N ALA A 108 -23.02 5.43 7.57
CA ALA A 108 -22.62 4.57 6.46
C ALA A 108 -21.74 5.35 5.47
N ALA A 109 -20.66 4.73 5.01
CA ALA A 109 -19.76 5.28 4.00
C ALA A 109 -19.97 4.56 2.66
N LYS A 110 -20.00 5.33 1.57
CA LYS A 110 -20.21 4.79 0.24
C LYS A 110 -18.89 4.35 -0.40
N PRO A 111 -18.85 3.28 -1.21
CA PRO A 111 -17.62 2.84 -1.88
C PRO A 111 -16.99 3.89 -2.82
N ASP A 112 -17.79 4.77 -3.40
CA ASP A 112 -17.35 5.84 -4.31
C ASP A 112 -16.84 7.10 -3.58
N LYS A 113 -16.91 7.13 -2.25
CA LYS A 113 -16.41 8.24 -1.43
C LYS A 113 -14.92 8.44 -1.68
N VAL A 114 -14.57 9.66 -2.08
CA VAL A 114 -13.19 10.12 -2.24
C VAL A 114 -12.66 10.57 -0.88
N LEU A 115 -11.46 10.10 -0.52
CA LEU A 115 -10.77 10.42 0.72
C LEU A 115 -9.26 10.59 0.50
N GLN A 116 -8.60 11.19 1.48
CA GLN A 116 -7.14 11.30 1.54
C GLN A 116 -6.62 10.34 2.62
N PRO A 117 -6.23 9.10 2.26
CA PRO A 117 -5.83 8.11 3.24
C PRO A 117 -4.47 8.50 3.81
N VAL A 118 -4.34 8.38 5.12
CA VAL A 118 -3.07 8.52 5.84
C VAL A 118 -2.60 7.18 6.42
N LEU A 119 -3.54 6.27 6.64
CA LEU A 119 -3.28 4.97 7.22
C LEU A 119 -4.23 3.94 6.63
N LEU A 120 -3.71 2.75 6.29
CA LEU A 120 -4.53 1.58 6.01
C LEU A 120 -4.23 0.51 7.07
N MET A 121 -5.27 -0.14 7.56
CA MET A 121 -5.16 -1.21 8.54
C MET A 121 -5.77 -2.49 7.97
N TYR A 122 -4.98 -3.55 8.01
CA TYR A 122 -5.36 -4.88 7.57
C TYR A 122 -5.18 -5.89 8.71
N VAL A 123 -6.00 -6.94 8.70
CA VAL A 123 -5.90 -8.08 9.61
C VAL A 123 -5.63 -9.36 8.83
N PRO A 124 -4.87 -10.33 9.39
CA PRO A 124 -4.73 -11.65 8.82
C PRO A 124 -6.09 -12.29 8.58
N PHE A 125 -6.24 -12.91 7.42
CA PHE A 125 -7.43 -13.64 7.04
C PHE A 125 -6.99 -15.03 6.56
N ASN A 126 -7.16 -16.02 7.43
CA ASN A 126 -6.89 -17.40 7.08
C ASN A 126 -8.15 -17.96 6.39
N VAL A 127 -7.97 -18.43 5.16
CA VAL A 127 -8.98 -19.19 4.41
C VAL A 127 -8.78 -20.67 4.70
#